data_AF-A0A843KRV2-F1
#
_entry.id   AF-A0A843KRV2-F1
#
_cell.length_a   1.000
_cell.length_b   1.000
_cell.length_c   1.000
_cell.angle_alpha   90.00
_cell.angle_beta   90.00
_cell.angle_gamma   90.00
#
_symmetry.space_group_name_H-M   'P 1'
#
loop_
_entity.id
_entity.type
_entity.pdbx_description
1 polymer ?
#
loop_
_entity_poly.entity_id
_entity_poly.type
_entity_poly.pdbx_seq_one_letter_code
_entity_poly.pdbx_strand_id
1 'polypeptide(L)' 'MQVPDARVVVFTPTKRFAPDFHRHILQGRIVGQTIRPGDRILVYEVAETVPDGAVRVTRSTHLEFR' A
#
# COMPACT_ATOMS: atom_id res chain seq x y z
N MET A 1 9.08 15.16 12.57
CA MET A 1 7.76 15.35 11.94
C MET A 1 6.98 14.05 12.07
N GLN A 2 5.69 14.13 12.41
CA GLN A 2 4.83 12.95 12.52
C GLN A 2 4.41 12.51 11.12
N VAL A 3 4.54 11.22 10.80
CA VAL A 3 4.06 10.64 9.54
C VAL A 3 2.53 10.57 9.60
N PRO A 4 1.80 11.14 8.62
CA PRO A 4 0.34 11.13 8.62
C PRO A 4 -0.21 9.72 8.36
N ASP A 5 -1.41 9.45 8.86
CA ASP A 5 -2.12 8.21 8.56
C ASP A 5 -2.65 8.20 7.12
N ALA A 6 -2.49 7.07 6.45
CA ALA A 6 -2.94 6.87 5.08
C ALA A 6 -4.47 6.78 5.02
N ARG A 7 -5.07 7.58 4.15
CA ARG A 7 -6.48 7.49 3.77
C ARG A 7 -6.67 6.49 2.65
N VAL A 8 -5.85 6.64 1.60
CA VAL A 8 -5.84 5.78 0.42
C VAL A 8 -4.39 5.42 0.09
N VAL A 9 -4.18 4.17 -0.31
CA VAL A 9 -2.93 3.70 -0.90
C VAL A 9 -3.28 2.97 -2.19
N VAL A 10 -2.67 3.39 -3.29
CA VAL A 10 -2.85 2.77 -4.60
C VAL A 10 -1.67 1.86 -4.88
N PHE A 11 -1.97 0.60 -5.20
CA PHE A 11 -1.00 -0.39 -5.61
C PHE A 11 -1.13 -0.73 -7.08
N THR A 12 0.00 -0.96 -7.74
CA THR A 12 0.07 -1.50 -9.10
C THR A 12 0.85 -2.82 -9.10
N PRO A 13 0.45 -3.83 -9.88
CA PRO A 13 1.17 -5.08 -9.96
C PRO A 13 2.50 -4.90 -10.70
N THR A 14 3.58 -5.40 -10.12
CA THR A 14 4.93 -5.43 -10.73
C THR A 14 5.12 -6.62 -11.68
N LYS A 15 4.24 -7.62 -11.63
CA LYS A 15 4.26 -8.81 -12.48
C LYS A 15 2.90 -9.05 -13.11
N ARG A 16 2.89 -9.59 -14.33
CA ARG A 16 1.67 -9.94 -15.09
C ARG A 16 0.75 -10.93 -14.36
N PHE A 17 1.30 -11.71 -13.41
CA PHE A 17 0.54 -12.69 -12.63
C PHE A 17 0.60 -12.31 -11.14
N ALA A 18 -0.46 -11.67 -10.65
CA ALA A 18 -0.68 -11.36 -9.24
C ALA A 18 -2.01 -11.99 -8.80
N PRO A 19 -2.00 -13.27 -8.36
CA PRO A 19 -3.21 -13.93 -7.85
C PRO A 19 -3.89 -13.13 -6.74
N ASP A 20 -5.22 -13.12 -6.72
CA ASP A 20 -6.02 -12.27 -5.80
C ASP A 20 -5.69 -12.48 -4.31
N PHE A 21 -5.27 -13.69 -3.91
CA PHE A 21 -4.88 -13.96 -2.52
C PHE A 21 -3.70 -13.09 -2.05
N HIS A 22 -2.86 -12.59 -2.96
CA HIS A 22 -1.77 -11.67 -2.60
C HIS A 22 -2.30 -10.35 -2.05
N ARG A 23 -3.51 -9.91 -2.43
CA ARG A 23 -4.14 -8.70 -1.88
C ARG A 23 -4.45 -8.89 -0.40
N HIS A 24 -4.94 -10.07 0.00
CA HIS A 24 -5.23 -10.39 1.40
C HIS A 24 -3.95 -10.49 2.24
N ILE A 25 -2.90 -11.12 1.72
CA ILE A 25 -1.59 -11.17 2.40
C ILE A 25 -1.01 -9.76 2.54
N LEU A 26 -1.11 -8.93 1.49
CA LEU A 26 -0.63 -7.56 1.50
C LEU A 26 -1.29 -6.77 2.63
N GLN A 27 -2.64 -6.77 2.69
CA GLN A 27 -3.40 -6.04 3.70
C GLN A 27 -2.98 -6.42 5.13
N GLY A 28 -2.85 -7.72 5.43
CA GLY A 28 -2.41 -8.18 6.74
C GLY A 28 -0.98 -7.78 7.09
N ARG A 29 -0.11 -7.66 6.09
CA ARG A 29 1.31 -7.33 6.28
C ARG A 29 1.55 -5.84 6.52
N ILE A 30 0.85 -4.95 5.82
CA ILE A 30 1.21 -3.53 5.76
C ILE A 30 0.64 -2.68 6.90
N VAL A 31 -0.38 -3.15 7.61
CA VAL A 31 -0.97 -2.39 8.73
C VAL A 31 0.09 -2.09 9.80
N GLY A 32 0.19 -0.82 10.20
CA GLY A 32 1.17 -0.32 11.14
C GLY A 32 2.50 0.11 10.51
N GLN A 33 2.74 -0.21 9.24
CA GLN A 33 3.96 0.19 8.54
C GLN A 33 3.84 1.61 7.97
N THR A 34 4.99 2.26 7.82
CA THR A 34 5.11 3.48 7.01
C THR A 34 5.55 3.10 5.61
N ILE A 35 4.81 3.56 4.61
CA ILE A 35 5.08 3.30 3.19
C ILE A 35 5.09 4.62 2.40
N ARG A 36 5.69 4.63 1.22
CA ARG A 36 5.75 5.77 0.30
C ARG A 36 5.63 5.31 -1.16
N PRO A 37 5.28 6.21 -2.11
CA PRO A 37 5.35 5.90 -3.54
C PRO A 37 6.72 5.30 -3.95
N GLY A 38 6.68 4.24 -4.76
CA GLY A 38 7.83 3.47 -5.21
C GLY A 38 8.22 2.29 -4.32
N ASP A 39 7.68 2.17 -3.09
CA ASP A 39 7.92 1.00 -2.25
C ASP A 39 7.36 -0.27 -2.91
N ARG A 40 8.14 -1.35 -2.87
CA ARG A 40 7.74 -2.66 -3.42
C ARG A 40 7.41 -3.64 -2.31
N ILE A 41 6.21 -4.19 -2.34
CA ILE A 41 5.70 -5.09 -1.31
C ILE A 41 5.04 -6.29 -2.02
N LEU A 42 5.59 -7.48 -1.80
CA LEU A 42 5.22 -8.70 -2.52
C LEU A 42 5.36 -8.51 -4.04
N VAL A 43 4.25 -8.58 -4.78
CA VAL A 43 4.16 -8.39 -6.23
C VAL A 43 3.57 -7.02 -6.59
N TYR A 44 3.44 -6.11 -5.63
CA TYR A 44 2.87 -4.78 -5.84
C TYR A 44 3.91 -3.68 -5.60
N GLU A 45 3.75 -2.57 -6.32
CA GLU A 45 4.44 -1.31 -6.08
C GLU A 45 3.41 -0.29 -5.56
N VAL A 46 3.80 0.54 -4.60
CA VAL A 46 2.99 1.67 -4.13
C VAL A 46 3.06 2.74 -5.21
N ALA A 47 1.98 2.93 -5.96
CA ALA A 47 1.91 3.94 -7.00
C ALA A 47 1.69 5.33 -6.39
N GLU A 48 0.74 5.44 -5.46
CA GLU A 48 0.29 6.71 -4.90
C GLU A 48 -0.18 6.53 -3.45
N THR A 49 -0.06 7.60 -2.67
CA THR A 49 -0.57 7.67 -1.30
C THR A 49 -1.40 8.94 -1.11
N VAL A 50 -2.40 8.87 -0.24
CA VAL A 50 -3.17 10.04 0.19
C VAL A 50 -3.11 10.14 1.71
N PRO A 51 -2.48 11.18 2.29
CA PRO A 51 -1.77 12.29 1.61
C PRO A 51 -0.52 11.83 0.86
N ASP A 52 -0.03 12.69 -0.05
CA ASP A 52 1.19 12.42 -0.82
C ASP A 52 2.42 12.26 0.09
N GLY A 53 3.34 11.37 -0.31
CA GLY A 53 4.58 11.08 0.40
C GLY A 53 4.50 9.89 1.35
N ALA A 54 5.28 9.93 2.43
CA ALA A 54 5.31 8.82 3.39
C ALA A 54 4.06 8.86 4.28
N VAL A 55 3.36 7.72 4.39
CA VAL A 55 2.13 7.58 5.18
C VAL A 55 2.17 6.31 6.03
N ARG A 56 1.55 6.34 7.21
CA ARG A 56 1.36 5.17 8.06
C ARG A 56 0.07 4.46 7.66
N VAL A 57 0.16 3.19 7.30
CA VAL A 57 -1.03 2.38 7.00
C VAL A 57 -1.72 1.95 8.29
N THR A 58 -3.02 2.09 8.35
CA THR A 58 -3.85 1.67 9.49
C THR A 58 -4.95 0.73 9.03
N ARG A 59 -5.76 0.22 9.97
CA ARG A 59 -6.92 -0.62 9.65
C ARG A 59 -8.02 0.12 8.88
N SER A 60 -8.04 1.46 8.93
CA SER A 60 -9.02 2.29 8.22
C SER A 60 -8.51 2.77 6.85
N THR A 61 -7.27 2.45 6.48
CA THR A 61 -6.73 2.81 5.17
C THR A 61 -7.44 2.04 4.07
N HIS A 62 -7.94 2.76 3.06
CA HIS A 62 -8.50 2.17 1.86
C HIS A 62 -7.38 1.74 0.91
N LEU A 63 -7.37 0.47 0.50
CA LEU A 63 -6.37 -0.07 -0.42
C LEU A 63 -6.99 -0.22 -1.81
N GLU A 64 -6.43 0.47 -2.79
CA GLU A 64 -6.82 0.36 -4.19
C GLU A 64 -5.78 -0.43 -4.97
N PHE A 65 -6.24 -1.23 -5.93
CA PHE A 65 -5.40 -2.04 -6.80
C PHE A 65 -5.75 -1.72 -8.25
N ARG A 66 -4.81 -1.13 -8.98
CA ARG A 66 -4.96 -0.76 -10.41
C ARG A 66 -4.26 -1.76 -11.31
#